data_AF-A0AAQ3XR78-F1
#
_entry.id   AF-A0AAQ3XR78-F1
#
_cell.length_a   1.000
_cell.length_b   1.000
_cell.length_c   1.000
_cell.angle_alpha   90.00
_cell.angle_beta   90.00
_cell.angle_gamma   90.00
#
_symmetry.space_group_name_H-M   'P 1'
#
loop_
_entity.id
_entity.type
_entity.pdbx_description
1 polymer ?
#
loop_
_entity_poly.entity_id
_entity_poly.type
_entity_poly.pdbx_seq_one_letter_code
_entity_poly.pdbx_strand_id
1 'polypeptide(L)'
;MLPGWMARPALTIVAASLLLLMPAARAADINELTEKLPHAYIGEFLWDGDKTVQNVVITFDQVHALNEQNAEALGCGSYEVGRRVTKIKVRMFVRLSDLEVELFERSPDGDGSFETGGSHRGKLSEDFQQIDAQWTTTATGQHGQLHLRAVASAACEPAAAL
;
A
#
# COMPACT_ATOMS: atom_id res chain seq x y z
N MET A 1 4.41 -24.02 76.63
CA MET A 1 3.20 -23.52 75.95
C MET A 1 3.67 -22.52 74.90
N LEU A 2 3.59 -22.86 73.61
CA LEU A 2 4.02 -22.00 72.49
C LEU A 2 2.91 -21.01 72.10
N PRO A 3 3.18 -19.71 71.85
CA PRO A 3 2.25 -18.84 71.16
C PRO A 3 2.43 -18.96 69.64
N GLY A 4 1.30 -19.07 68.94
CA GLY A 4 1.18 -19.39 67.53
C GLY A 4 1.59 -18.28 66.58
N TRP A 5 2.17 -18.72 65.47
CA TRP A 5 2.45 -17.94 64.27
C TRP A 5 1.24 -18.05 63.34
N MET A 6 0.60 -16.94 62.97
CA MET A 6 -0.27 -16.88 61.81
C MET A 6 0.08 -15.64 60.99
N ALA A 7 0.97 -15.84 60.01
CA ALA A 7 1.18 -14.88 58.94
C ALA A 7 0.06 -15.08 57.89
N ARG A 8 -0.71 -14.02 57.65
CA ARG A 8 -1.71 -13.96 56.57
C ARG A 8 -0.99 -13.73 55.24
N PRO A 9 -1.19 -14.54 54.19
CA PRO A 9 -0.80 -14.14 52.85
C PRO A 9 -1.85 -13.17 52.30
N ALA A 10 -1.43 -11.93 52.01
CA ALA A 10 -2.19 -11.00 51.19
C ALA A 10 -2.07 -11.45 49.73
N LEU A 11 -3.19 -11.77 49.09
CA LEU A 11 -3.27 -12.14 47.68
C LEU A 11 -3.20 -10.84 46.85
N THR A 12 -2.04 -10.55 46.24
CA THR A 12 -1.93 -9.55 45.17
C THR A 12 -2.27 -10.23 43.85
N ILE A 13 -3.51 -10.09 43.38
CA ILE A 13 -3.87 -10.47 42.00
C ILE A 13 -3.35 -9.36 41.08
N VAL A 14 -2.22 -9.61 40.43
CA VAL A 14 -1.70 -8.74 39.37
C VAL A 14 -2.51 -9.01 38.11
N ALA A 15 -3.23 -7.99 37.64
CA ALA A 15 -3.97 -8.01 36.39
C ALA A 15 -3.00 -8.17 35.20
N ALA A 16 -2.94 -9.36 34.61
CA ALA A 16 -2.08 -9.69 33.47
C ALA A 16 -2.89 -10.07 32.22
N SER A 17 -4.04 -9.42 31.99
CA SER A 17 -5.01 -9.85 30.97
C SER A 17 -5.04 -9.00 29.69
N LEU A 18 -4.24 -7.92 29.60
CA LEU A 18 -4.28 -6.98 28.45
C LEU A 18 -3.28 -7.29 27.33
N LEU A 19 -2.34 -8.22 27.52
CA LEU A 19 -1.27 -8.49 26.54
C LEU A 19 -1.61 -9.58 25.52
N LEU A 20 -2.71 -10.33 25.70
CA LEU A 20 -3.08 -11.45 24.83
C LEU A 20 -4.04 -11.08 23.69
N LEU A 21 -4.56 -9.84 23.65
CA LEU A 21 -5.51 -9.40 22.63
C LEU A 21 -4.86 -8.76 21.40
N MET A 22 -3.59 -8.34 21.52
CA MET A 22 -2.86 -7.65 20.45
C MET A 22 -2.66 -8.51 19.19
N PRO A 23 -2.35 -9.83 19.26
CA PRO A 23 -2.10 -10.63 18.05
C PRO A 23 -3.37 -10.87 17.22
N ALA A 24 -4.52 -11.01 17.88
CA ALA A 24 -5.79 -11.32 17.21
C ALA A 24 -6.34 -10.12 16.43
N ALA A 25 -6.22 -8.90 17.00
CA ALA A 25 -6.61 -7.68 16.31
C ALA A 25 -5.77 -7.46 15.03
N ARG A 26 -4.46 -7.68 15.11
CA ARG A 26 -3.57 -7.51 13.93
C ARG A 26 -3.80 -8.52 12.83
N ALA A 27 -4.12 -9.76 13.17
CA ALA A 27 -4.49 -10.76 12.18
C ALA A 27 -5.81 -10.39 11.46
N ALA A 28 -6.75 -9.76 12.16
CA ALA A 28 -7.99 -9.26 11.57
C ALA A 28 -7.74 -8.09 10.60
N ASP A 29 -6.88 -7.14 10.98
CA ASP A 29 -6.53 -5.98 10.12
C ASP A 29 -5.88 -6.41 8.79
N ILE A 30 -4.99 -7.41 8.84
CA ILE A 30 -4.34 -7.98 7.65
C ILE A 30 -5.36 -8.67 6.73
N ASN A 31 -6.25 -9.48 7.31
CA ASN A 31 -7.28 -10.17 6.55
C ASN A 31 -8.24 -9.16 5.93
N GLU A 32 -8.64 -8.13 6.68
CA GLU A 32 -9.49 -7.06 6.19
C GLU A 32 -8.87 -6.34 4.99
N LEU A 33 -7.59 -5.96 5.06
CA LEU A 33 -6.91 -5.36 3.91
C LEU A 33 -6.84 -6.34 2.73
N THR A 34 -6.46 -7.59 2.97
CA THR A 34 -6.30 -8.58 1.90
C THR A 34 -7.62 -8.89 1.21
N GLU A 35 -8.74 -8.85 1.94
CA GLU A 35 -10.09 -9.08 1.41
C GLU A 35 -10.69 -7.84 0.74
N LYS A 36 -10.42 -6.64 1.26
CA LYS A 36 -11.10 -5.42 0.84
C LYS A 36 -10.29 -4.54 -0.11
N LEU A 37 -8.97 -4.68 -0.18
CA LEU A 37 -8.14 -3.86 -1.07
C LEU A 37 -8.58 -4.08 -2.52
N PRO A 38 -9.03 -3.02 -3.23
CA PRO A 38 -9.40 -3.15 -4.63
C PRO A 38 -8.26 -3.69 -5.49
N HIS A 39 -8.61 -4.59 -6.41
CA HIS A 39 -7.65 -5.18 -7.33
C HIS A 39 -7.21 -4.22 -8.44
N ALA A 40 -7.97 -3.16 -8.72
CA ALA A 40 -7.71 -2.27 -9.84
C ALA A 40 -7.96 -0.81 -9.47
N TYR A 41 -7.07 0.06 -9.94
CA TYR A 41 -7.12 1.50 -9.78
C TYR A 41 -6.84 2.19 -11.12
N ILE A 42 -7.52 3.31 -11.35
CA ILE A 42 -7.25 4.20 -12.48
C ILE A 42 -7.11 5.63 -11.99
N GLY A 43 -6.35 6.44 -12.73
CA GLY A 43 -6.27 7.85 -12.46
C GLY A 43 -5.16 8.51 -13.24
N GLU A 44 -4.47 9.43 -12.61
CA GLU A 44 -3.58 10.35 -13.30
C GLU A 44 -2.30 10.58 -12.50
N PHE A 45 -1.21 10.79 -13.24
CA PHE A 45 0.05 11.27 -12.72
C PHE A 45 0.46 12.57 -13.43
N LEU A 46 1.00 13.51 -12.66
CA LEU A 46 1.48 14.79 -13.16
C LEU A 46 2.79 15.18 -12.48
N TRP A 47 3.82 15.46 -13.26
CA TRP A 47 5.07 16.02 -12.74
C TRP A 47 4.86 17.46 -12.25
N ASP A 48 5.47 17.82 -11.13
CA ASP A 48 5.45 19.18 -10.63
C ASP A 48 6.13 20.12 -11.65
N GLY A 49 5.38 21.13 -12.12
CA GLY A 49 5.86 22.07 -13.14
C GLY A 49 5.64 21.63 -14.59
N ASP A 50 5.12 20.43 -14.83
CA ASP A 50 4.63 19.97 -16.14
C ASP A 50 3.10 20.14 -16.23
N LYS A 51 2.56 20.16 -17.45
CA LYS A 51 1.12 20.13 -17.74
C LYS A 51 0.68 18.84 -18.43
N THR A 52 1.62 17.95 -18.73
CA THR A 52 1.38 16.68 -19.39
C THR A 52 0.83 15.69 -18.38
N VAL A 53 -0.48 15.47 -18.44
CA VAL A 53 -1.15 14.43 -17.65
C VAL A 53 -0.82 13.07 -18.27
N GLN A 54 -0.48 12.11 -17.40
CA GLN A 54 -0.28 10.72 -17.77
C GLN A 54 -1.41 9.90 -17.15
N ASN A 55 -2.21 9.21 -17.95
CA ASN A 55 -3.25 8.34 -17.43
C ASN A 55 -2.61 7.07 -16.89
N VAL A 56 -3.01 6.66 -15.69
CA VAL A 56 -2.41 5.53 -14.97
C VAL A 56 -3.45 4.46 -14.73
N VAL A 57 -3.08 3.21 -14.98
CA VAL A 57 -3.81 2.02 -14.53
C VAL A 57 -2.88 1.20 -13.65
N ILE A 58 -3.37 0.72 -12.52
CA ILE A 58 -2.65 -0.22 -11.64
C ILE A 58 -3.58 -1.37 -11.31
N THR A 59 -3.08 -2.60 -11.46
CA THR A 59 -3.79 -3.82 -11.05
C THR A 59 -2.89 -4.62 -10.11
N PHE A 60 -3.46 -5.10 -9.00
CA PHE A 60 -2.81 -5.97 -8.03
C PHE A 60 -3.30 -7.42 -8.20
N ASP A 61 -2.38 -8.30 -8.56
CA ASP A 61 -2.64 -9.73 -8.75
C ASP A 61 -2.45 -10.51 -7.43
N GLN A 62 -1.62 -9.98 -6.52
CA GLN A 62 -1.30 -10.61 -5.25
C GLN A 62 -1.27 -9.56 -4.16
N VAL A 63 -1.94 -9.84 -3.05
CA VAL A 63 -1.88 -9.06 -1.82
C VAL A 63 -1.60 -10.04 -0.69
N HIS A 64 -0.56 -9.78 0.10
CA HIS A 64 -0.21 -10.64 1.22
C HIS A 64 0.39 -9.85 2.38
N ALA A 65 0.31 -10.42 3.57
CA ALA A 65 0.99 -9.88 4.74
C ALA A 65 2.50 -10.00 4.56
N LEU A 66 3.22 -8.90 4.73
CA LEU A 66 4.69 -8.94 4.84
C LEU A 66 5.11 -9.22 6.29
N ASN A 67 4.38 -8.63 7.24
CA ASN A 67 4.51 -8.84 8.69
C ASN A 67 3.23 -8.35 9.39
N GLU A 68 3.22 -8.34 10.73
CA GLU A 68 2.05 -7.90 11.52
C GLU A 68 1.60 -6.45 11.31
N GLN A 69 2.43 -5.62 10.68
CA GLN A 69 2.23 -4.17 10.55
C GLN A 69 2.14 -3.71 9.11
N ASN A 70 2.53 -4.56 8.16
CA ASN A 70 2.68 -4.18 6.76
C ASN A 70 2.16 -5.29 5.84
N ALA A 71 1.48 -4.87 4.79
CA ALA A 71 1.14 -5.72 3.66
C ALA A 71 1.94 -5.33 2.42
N GLU A 72 2.07 -6.28 1.51
CA GLU A 72 2.66 -6.11 0.19
C GLU A 72 1.61 -6.46 -0.88
N ALA A 73 1.46 -5.56 -1.85
CA ALA A 73 0.68 -5.78 -3.06
C ALA A 73 1.60 -5.78 -4.28
N LEU A 74 1.46 -6.79 -5.14
CA LEU A 74 2.22 -6.97 -6.37
C LEU A 74 1.29 -7.01 -7.57
N GLY A 75 1.74 -6.47 -8.69
CA GLY A 75 1.01 -6.58 -9.94
C GLY A 75 1.65 -5.81 -11.08
N CYS A 76 0.81 -5.17 -11.89
CA CYS A 76 1.22 -4.43 -13.08
C CYS A 76 0.58 -3.05 -13.10
N GLY A 77 1.12 -2.20 -13.98
CA GLY A 77 0.48 -0.94 -14.31
C GLY A 77 0.82 -0.49 -15.71
N SER A 78 0.14 0.55 -16.16
CA SER A 78 0.44 1.23 -17.42
C SER A 78 0.30 2.74 -17.26
N TYR A 79 1.15 3.45 -17.98
CA TYR A 79 1.12 4.89 -18.15
C TYR A 79 0.80 5.20 -19.60
N GLU A 80 -0.19 6.04 -19.85
CA GLU A 80 -0.56 6.49 -21.18
C GLU A 80 -0.37 8.00 -21.31
N VAL A 81 0.46 8.40 -22.29
CA VAL A 81 0.70 9.79 -22.68
C VAL A 81 0.46 9.92 -24.17
N GLY A 82 -0.65 10.56 -24.55
CA GLY A 82 -1.06 10.70 -25.94
C GLY A 82 -1.39 9.36 -26.58
N ARG A 83 -0.48 8.80 -27.40
CA ARG A 83 -0.62 7.47 -28.01
C ARG A 83 0.43 6.47 -27.53
N ARG A 84 1.29 6.89 -26.60
CA ARG A 84 2.36 6.05 -26.06
C ARG A 84 1.86 5.43 -24.77
N VAL A 85 1.91 4.10 -24.70
CA VAL A 85 1.64 3.33 -23.49
C VAL A 85 2.97 2.73 -23.03
N THR A 86 3.27 2.89 -21.75
CA THR A 86 4.39 2.22 -21.08
C THR A 86 3.84 1.31 -19.99
N LYS A 87 4.11 0.01 -20.10
CA LYS A 87 3.73 -1.01 -19.10
C LYS A 87 4.84 -1.18 -18.09
N ILE A 88 4.46 -1.39 -16.84
CA ILE A 88 5.38 -1.58 -15.70
C ILE A 88 4.93 -2.74 -14.82
N LYS A 89 5.86 -3.23 -13.99
CA LYS A 89 5.55 -4.02 -12.79
C LYS A 89 5.45 -3.10 -11.59
N VAL A 90 4.48 -3.37 -10.72
CA VAL A 90 4.20 -2.56 -9.53
C VAL A 90 4.46 -3.39 -8.28
N ARG A 91 5.00 -2.73 -7.25
CA ARG A 91 5.05 -3.23 -5.87
C ARG A 91 4.64 -2.12 -4.94
N MET A 92 3.66 -2.36 -4.09
CA MET A 92 3.19 -1.42 -3.09
C MET A 92 3.31 -2.03 -1.71
N PHE A 93 3.81 -1.26 -0.75
CA PHE A 93 3.72 -1.57 0.67
C PHE A 93 2.63 -0.72 1.31
N VAL A 94 1.88 -1.31 2.23
CA VAL A 94 0.84 -0.61 3.01
C VAL A 94 1.12 -0.82 4.48
N ARG A 95 1.25 0.28 5.24
CA ARG A 95 1.31 0.24 6.70
C ARG A 95 -0.11 0.20 7.26
N LEU A 96 -0.44 -0.83 8.02
CA LEU A 96 -1.83 -1.11 8.43
C LEU A 96 -2.37 -0.12 9.46
N SER A 97 -1.50 0.43 10.32
CA SER A 97 -1.92 1.29 11.42
C SER A 97 -2.55 2.61 10.96
N ASP A 98 -2.17 3.09 9.78
CA ASP A 98 -2.56 4.41 9.30
C ASP A 98 -2.65 4.51 7.76
N LEU A 99 -2.58 3.38 7.06
CA LEU A 99 -2.74 3.26 5.61
C LEU A 99 -1.76 4.11 4.80
N GLU A 100 -0.56 4.35 5.33
CA GLU A 100 0.53 4.89 4.50
C GLU A 100 0.93 3.87 3.44
N VAL A 101 1.16 4.37 2.23
CA VAL A 101 1.58 3.55 1.10
C VAL A 101 2.92 4.02 0.55
N GLU A 102 3.70 3.05 0.09
CA GLU A 102 4.86 3.29 -0.76
C GLU A 102 4.78 2.39 -1.99
N LEU A 103 4.74 2.99 -3.18
CA LEU A 103 4.58 2.30 -4.45
C LEU A 103 5.80 2.49 -5.35
N PHE A 104 6.29 1.38 -5.89
CA PHE A 104 7.46 1.29 -6.75
C PHE A 104 7.10 0.81 -8.15
N GLU A 105 7.73 1.43 -9.14
CA GLU A 105 7.57 1.14 -10.55
C GLU A 105 8.83 0.47 -11.07
N ARG A 106 8.67 -0.67 -11.76
CA ARG A 106 9.78 -1.54 -12.14
C ARG A 106 9.60 -2.09 -13.54
N SER A 107 10.72 -2.42 -14.17
CA SER A 107 10.75 -3.14 -15.45
C SER A 107 9.85 -2.51 -16.53
N PRO A 108 9.98 -1.20 -16.83
CA PRO A 108 9.19 -0.57 -17.87
C PRO A 108 9.49 -1.21 -19.22
N ASP A 109 8.46 -1.37 -20.04
CA ASP A 109 8.66 -1.69 -21.45
C ASP A 109 9.15 -0.46 -22.25
N GLY A 110 9.81 -0.73 -23.38
CA GLY A 110 10.28 0.31 -24.30
C GLY A 110 11.76 0.67 -24.19
N ASP A 111 12.07 1.93 -24.48
CA ASP A 111 13.41 2.45 -24.78
C ASP A 111 14.24 2.87 -23.54
N GLY A 112 13.70 2.67 -22.33
CA GLY A 112 14.38 3.02 -21.08
C GLY A 112 14.28 4.50 -20.69
N SER A 113 13.45 5.30 -21.36
CA SER A 113 13.20 6.70 -20.99
C SER A 113 12.25 6.88 -19.81
N PHE A 114 11.57 5.81 -19.37
CA PHE A 114 10.67 5.84 -18.24
C PHE A 114 11.44 5.90 -16.91
N GLU A 115 11.10 6.86 -16.06
CA GLU A 115 11.74 7.06 -14.76
C GLU A 115 11.30 5.98 -13.77
N THR A 116 12.24 5.32 -13.10
CA THR A 116 11.98 4.25 -12.12
C THR A 116 12.81 4.37 -10.85
N GLY A 117 13.77 5.29 -10.82
CA GLY A 117 14.63 5.59 -9.69
C GLY A 117 13.93 6.45 -8.66
N GLY A 118 12.85 5.96 -8.07
CA GLY A 118 12.06 6.67 -7.05
C GLY A 118 10.92 5.80 -6.50
N SER A 119 10.03 6.42 -5.74
CA SER A 119 8.78 5.81 -5.31
C SER A 119 7.70 6.87 -5.11
N HIS A 120 6.45 6.45 -5.21
CA HIS A 120 5.29 7.23 -4.75
C HIS A 120 5.11 6.96 -3.26
N ARG A 121 5.03 8.00 -2.44
CA ARG A 121 4.72 7.91 -1.01
C ARG A 121 3.45 8.69 -0.70
N GLY A 122 2.53 8.09 0.05
CA GLY A 122 1.22 8.70 0.24
C GLY A 122 0.30 7.94 1.18
N LYS A 123 -1.01 8.06 0.94
CA LYS A 123 -2.08 7.45 1.74
C LYS A 123 -3.07 6.70 0.87
N LEU A 124 -3.50 5.56 1.38
CA LEU A 124 -4.70 4.86 0.96
C LEU A 124 -5.86 5.32 1.85
N SER A 125 -7.01 5.64 1.27
CA SER A 125 -8.19 6.06 2.02
C SER A 125 -8.72 4.92 2.91
N GLU A 126 -9.44 5.27 3.98
CA GLU A 126 -9.99 4.29 4.94
C GLU A 126 -10.97 3.28 4.30
N ASP A 127 -11.65 3.69 3.22
CA ASP A 127 -12.52 2.82 2.41
C ASP A 127 -11.78 2.09 1.28
N PHE A 128 -10.46 2.27 1.21
CA PHE A 128 -9.56 1.75 0.18
C PHE A 128 -9.88 2.19 -1.26
N GLN A 129 -10.79 3.16 -1.45
CA GLN A 129 -11.23 3.55 -2.79
C GLN A 129 -10.31 4.57 -3.47
N GLN A 130 -9.36 5.17 -2.75
CA GLN A 130 -8.49 6.21 -3.27
C GLN A 130 -7.06 6.04 -2.79
N ILE A 131 -6.10 6.24 -3.70
CA ILE A 131 -4.68 6.36 -3.37
C ILE A 131 -4.23 7.74 -3.86
N ASP A 132 -3.71 8.54 -2.94
CA ASP A 132 -3.03 9.79 -3.26
C ASP A 132 -1.59 9.69 -2.80
N ALA A 133 -0.65 9.94 -3.68
CA ALA A 133 0.77 9.82 -3.37
C ALA A 133 1.63 10.80 -4.19
N GLN A 134 2.78 11.13 -3.64
CA GLN A 134 3.78 11.96 -4.32
C GLN A 134 4.96 11.09 -4.74
N TRP A 135 5.30 11.13 -6.02
CA TRP A 135 6.57 10.60 -6.52
C TRP A 135 7.73 11.44 -6.03
N THR A 136 8.85 10.81 -5.69
CA THR A 136 10.14 11.49 -5.54
C THR A 136 11.25 10.70 -6.21
N THR A 137 11.92 11.30 -7.19
CA THR A 137 13.13 10.71 -7.77
C THR A 137 14.27 10.71 -6.76
N THR A 138 15.02 9.62 -6.70
CA THR A 138 16.17 9.45 -5.81
C THR A 138 17.36 10.28 -6.28
N ALA A 139 17.55 10.40 -7.61
CA ALA A 139 18.71 11.05 -8.19
C ALA A 139 18.63 12.59 -8.16
N THR A 140 17.45 13.16 -8.45
CA THR A 140 17.29 14.60 -8.65
C THR A 140 16.36 15.26 -7.64
N GLY A 141 15.61 14.48 -6.84
CA GLY A 141 14.59 15.01 -5.93
C GLY A 141 13.39 15.64 -6.65
N GLN A 142 13.21 15.39 -7.95
CA GLN A 142 12.00 15.80 -8.67
C GLN A 142 10.76 15.10 -8.14
N HIS A 143 9.64 15.82 -8.18
CA HIS A 143 8.38 15.40 -7.60
C HIS A 143 7.26 15.37 -8.63
N GLY A 144 6.26 14.53 -8.39
CA GLY A 144 5.00 14.53 -9.14
C GLY A 144 3.88 13.95 -8.29
N GLN A 145 2.64 14.21 -8.67
CA GLN A 145 1.45 13.78 -7.92
C GLN A 145 0.75 12.63 -8.65
N LEU A 146 0.39 11.61 -7.90
CA LEU A 146 -0.39 10.46 -8.35
C LEU A 146 -1.73 10.47 -7.61
N HIS A 147 -2.81 10.45 -8.38
CA HIS A 147 -4.17 10.37 -7.87
C HIS A 147 -4.90 9.20 -8.52
N LEU A 148 -5.31 8.22 -7.73
CA LEU A 148 -5.93 7.00 -8.21
C LEU A 148 -7.26 6.74 -7.51
N ARG A 149 -8.20 6.14 -8.23
CA ARG A 149 -9.48 5.66 -7.72
C ARG A 149 -9.69 4.21 -8.08
N ALA A 150 -10.24 3.47 -7.14
CA ALA A 150 -10.59 2.07 -7.32
C ALA A 150 -11.67 1.91 -8.40
N VAL A 151 -11.56 0.82 -9.16
CA VAL A 151 -12.55 0.40 -10.15
C VAL A 151 -12.79 -1.11 -10.03
N ALA A 152 -13.92 -1.58 -10.56
CA ALA A 152 -14.29 -3.00 -10.48
C ALA A 152 -13.26 -3.92 -11.16
N SER A 153 -12.72 -3.49 -12.29
CA SER A 153 -11.63 -4.16 -12.99
C SER A 153 -10.94 -3.20 -13.96
N ALA A 154 -9.66 -3.44 -14.19
CA ALA A 154 -8.90 -2.79 -15.25
C ALA A 154 -7.84 -3.77 -15.76
N ALA A 155 -7.60 -3.75 -17.07
CA ALA A 155 -6.50 -4.47 -17.66
C ALA A 155 -5.27 -3.56 -17.68
N CYS A 156 -4.10 -4.11 -17.33
CA CYS A 156 -2.82 -3.46 -17.60
C CYS A 156 -2.47 -3.45 -19.11
N GLU A 157 -3.31 -4.06 -19.95
CA GLU A 157 -3.26 -3.97 -21.41
C GLU A 157 -4.36 -3.03 -21.92
N PRO A 158 -4.11 -2.24 -22.97
CA PRO A 158 -5.21 -1.58 -23.65
C PRO A 158 -6.17 -2.64 -24.20
N ALA A 159 -7.47 -2.33 -24.19
CA ALA A 159 -8.43 -3.08 -25.00
C ALA A 159 -7.84 -3.17 -26.42
N ALA A 160 -7.61 -4.39 -26.91
CA ALA A 160 -7.07 -4.60 -28.24
C ALA A 160 -7.86 -3.72 -29.21
N ALA A 161 -7.17 -2.81 -29.89
CA ALA A 161 -7.77 -2.05 -30.97
C ALA A 161 -8.32 -3.07 -31.97
N LEU A 162 -9.65 -3.09 -32.12
CA LEU A 162 -10.34 -3.81 -33.20
C LEU A 162 -9.91 -3.25 -34.55
#